data_AF-A0A7C7G5P7-F1
#
_entry.id   AF-A0A7C7G5P7-F1
#
_cell.length_a   1.000
_cell.length_b   1.000
_cell.length_c   1.000
_cell.angle_alpha   90.00
_cell.angle_beta   90.00
_cell.angle_gamma   90.00
#
_symmetry.space_group_name_H-M   'P 1'
#
loop_
_entity.id
_entity.type
_entity.pdbx_description
1 polymer ?
#
loop_
_entity_poly.entity_id
_entity_poly.type
_entity_poly.pdbx_seq_one_letter_code
_entity_poly.pdbx_strand_id
1 'polypeptide(L)' 'MIHIALHFFVPLLVAKGVFNRRWQTAYLLMMVTMVVDLDHLLASPIYDPGRCSIGFHPLHELLPIGLYLSLCFIPA' A
#
# COMPACT_ATOMS: atom_id res chain seq x y z
N MET A 1 3.47 -16.06 1.17
CA MET A 1 4.51 -15.72 0.17
C MET A 1 3.92 -15.20 -1.14
N ILE A 2 2.90 -15.85 -1.72
CA ILE A 2 2.19 -15.32 -2.91
C ILE A 2 1.64 -13.91 -2.66
N HIS A 3 1.07 -13.64 -1.48
CA HIS A 3 0.58 -12.31 -1.10
C HIS A 3 1.62 -11.20 -1.30
N ILE A 4 2.87 -11.43 -0.85
CA ILE A 4 3.96 -10.48 -1.03
C ILE A 4 4.33 -10.31 -2.50
N ALA A 5 4.36 -11.39 -3.29
CA ALA A 5 4.60 -11.28 -4.72
C ALA A 5 3.53 -10.41 -5.43
N LEU A 6 2.27 -10.51 -5.00
CA LEU A 6 1.17 -9.73 -5.58
C LEU A 6 1.33 -8.22 -5.36
N HIS A 7 1.92 -7.79 -4.24
CA HIS A 7 2.24 -6.38 -3.99
C HIS A 7 3.22 -5.77 -5.00
N PHE A 8 4.00 -6.59 -5.72
CA PHE A 8 4.89 -6.12 -6.80
C PHE A 8 4.28 -6.35 -8.20
N PHE A 9 3.73 -7.53 -8.45
CA PHE A 9 3.26 -7.89 -9.79
C PHE A 9 1.97 -7.17 -10.18
N VAL A 10 1.01 -7.00 -9.25
CA VAL A 10 -0.26 -6.34 -9.57
C VAL A 10 -0.02 -4.87 -9.97
N PRO A 11 0.73 -4.04 -9.19
CA PRO A 11 1.06 -2.70 -9.62
C PRO A 11 1.81 -2.64 -10.95
N LEU A 12 2.72 -3.60 -11.21
CA LEU A 12 3.45 -3.64 -12.47
C LEU A 12 2.51 -3.87 -13.68
N LEU A 13 1.58 -4.81 -13.56
CA LEU A 13 0.60 -5.10 -14.60
C LEU A 13 -0.33 -3.91 -14.84
N VAL A 14 -0.81 -3.27 -13.76
CA VAL A 14 -1.64 -2.05 -13.85
C VAL A 14 -0.87 -0.91 -14.51
N ALA A 15 0.38 -0.68 -14.12
CA ALA A 15 1.23 0.37 -14.69
C ALA A 15 1.41 0.19 -16.21
N LYS A 16 1.71 -1.04 -16.65
CA LYS A 16 1.88 -1.35 -18.08
C LYS A 16 0.57 -1.30 -18.85
N GLY A 17 -0.53 -1.77 -18.27
CA GLY A 17 -1.84 -1.83 -18.93
C GLY A 17 -2.52 -0.47 -19.07
N VAL A 18 -2.50 0.35 -18.01
CA VAL A 18 -3.24 1.63 -17.95
C VAL A 18 -2.34 2.81 -18.28
N PHE A 19 -1.09 2.80 -17.82
CA PHE A 19 -0.16 3.93 -17.93
C PHE A 19 0.98 3.65 -18.91
N ASN A 20 0.76 2.87 -19.98
CA ASN A 20 1.79 2.34 -20.88
C ASN A 20 2.89 3.36 -21.29
N ARG A 21 2.53 4.63 -21.57
CA ARG A 21 3.51 5.68 -21.95
C ARG A 21 4.41 6.17 -20.80
N ARG A 22 3.98 5.98 -19.54
CA ARG A 22 4.65 6.43 -18.30
C ARG A 22 4.68 5.32 -17.25
N TRP A 23 4.72 4.06 -17.69
CA TRP A 23 4.48 2.92 -16.82
C TRP A 23 5.54 2.80 -15.72
N GLN A 24 6.80 3.19 -15.97
CA GLN A 24 7.83 3.19 -14.93
C GLN A 24 7.49 4.17 -13.81
N THR A 25 7.11 5.40 -14.16
CA THR A 25 6.74 6.42 -13.17
C THR A 25 5.49 6.00 -12.40
N ALA A 26 4.46 5.50 -13.08
CA ALA A 26 3.24 5.01 -12.44
C ALA A 26 3.52 3.83 -11.49
N TYR A 27 4.36 2.89 -11.93
CA TYR A 27 4.79 1.76 -11.11
C TYR A 27 5.55 2.22 -9.87
N LEU A 28 6.55 3.09 -10.02
CA LEU A 28 7.33 3.62 -8.91
C LEU A 28 6.44 4.38 -7.91
N LEU A 29 5.50 5.20 -8.39
CA LEU A 29 4.55 5.89 -7.51
C LEU A 29 3.69 4.91 -6.70
N MET A 30 3.16 3.85 -7.34
CA MET A 30 2.44 2.80 -6.62
C MET A 30 3.35 2.07 -5.62
N MET A 31 4.59 1.77 -5.98
CA MET A 31 5.55 1.13 -5.08
C MET A 31 5.90 2.00 -3.87
N VAL A 32 5.94 3.32 -3.99
CA VAL A 32 6.13 4.23 -2.84
C VAL A 32 5.01 4.05 -1.82
N THR A 33 3.78 3.76 -2.24
CA THR A 33 2.68 3.53 -1.29
C THR A 33 2.85 2.26 -0.46
N MET A 34 3.65 1.28 -0.92
CA MET A 34 3.95 0.05 -0.17
C MET A 34 4.76 0.32 1.10
N VAL A 35 5.37 1.50 1.26
CA VAL A 35 6.08 1.87 2.50
C VAL A 35 5.16 1.82 3.72
N VAL A 36 3.84 2.01 3.53
CA VAL A 36 2.86 1.88 4.64
C VAL A 36 2.90 0.50 5.27
N ASP A 37 3.18 -0.55 4.49
CA ASP A 37 3.19 -1.96 4.93
C ASP A 37 4.35 -2.28 5.90
N LEU A 38 5.36 -1.39 6.00
CA LEU A 38 6.44 -1.54 6.97
C LEU A 38 5.94 -1.44 8.42
N ASP A 39 4.77 -0.86 8.67
CA ASP A 39 4.20 -0.78 10.02
C ASP A 39 3.78 -2.15 10.57
N HIS A 40 3.66 -3.18 9.73
CA HIS A 40 3.49 -4.56 10.16
C HIS A 40 4.65 -5.08 11.01
N LEU A 41 5.85 -4.49 10.88
CA LEU A 41 7.00 -4.80 11.74
C LEU A 41 6.77 -4.37 13.20
N LEU A 42 5.82 -3.46 13.43
CA LEU A 42 5.41 -3.00 14.76
C LEU A 42 4.22 -3.79 15.32
N ALA A 43 3.71 -4.77 14.56
CA ALA A 43 2.58 -5.60 14.94
C ALA A 43 3.04 -6.88 15.66
N SER A 44 2.22 -7.43 16.56
CA SER A 44 2.49 -8.72 17.22
C SER A 44 1.25 -9.61 17.20
N PRO A 45 1.19 -10.67 16.36
CA PRO A 45 2.27 -11.19 15.52
C PRO A 45 2.59 -10.33 14.28
N ILE A 46 3.86 -10.40 13.86
CA ILE A 46 4.37 -9.77 12.63
C ILE A 46 3.84 -10.54 11.41
N TYR A 47 3.29 -9.83 10.42
CA TYR A 47 2.80 -10.40 9.14
C TYR A 47 1.88 -11.62 9.25
N ASP A 48 0.83 -11.53 10.06
CA ASP A 48 -0.21 -12.56 10.14
C ASP A 48 -1.31 -12.36 9.07
N PRO A 49 -1.47 -13.30 8.11
CA PRO A 49 -2.47 -13.20 7.05
C PRO A 49 -3.92 -13.44 7.52
N GLY A 50 -4.12 -14.01 8.71
CA GLY A 50 -5.45 -14.28 9.28
C GLY A 50 -6.03 -13.12 10.11
N ARG A 51 -5.27 -12.04 10.27
CA ARG A 51 -5.60 -10.94 11.18
C ARG A 51 -6.29 -9.77 10.46
N CYS A 52 -7.22 -9.11 11.16
CA CYS A 52 -7.68 -7.78 10.77
C CYS A 52 -6.62 -6.72 11.14
N SER A 53 -6.12 -5.96 10.17
CA SER A 53 -5.11 -4.92 10.41
C SER A 53 -5.66 -3.57 10.90
N ILE A 54 -6.96 -3.31 10.73
CA ILE A 54 -7.57 -2.04 11.15
C ILE A 54 -7.51 -1.92 12.68
N GLY A 55 -6.89 -0.86 13.19
CA GLY A 55 -6.68 -0.62 14.62
C GLY A 55 -5.64 -1.53 15.28
N PHE A 56 -4.78 -2.20 14.50
CA PHE A 56 -3.80 -3.16 15.04
C PHE A 56 -2.35 -2.67 15.00
N HIS A 57 -1.99 -1.84 14.03
CA HIS A 57 -0.65 -1.24 13.92
C HIS A 57 -0.74 0.22 13.45
N PRO A 58 0.32 1.02 13.70
CA PRO A 58 0.17 2.47 13.80
C PRO A 58 -0.40 3.18 12.57
N LEU A 59 -0.12 2.73 11.35
CA LEU A 59 -0.61 3.39 10.12
C LEU A 59 -1.97 2.86 9.66
N HIS A 60 -2.50 1.85 10.35
CA HIS A 60 -3.82 1.27 10.09
C HIS A 60 -4.83 1.60 11.19
N GLU A 61 -4.52 2.58 12.04
CA GLU A 61 -5.44 3.23 12.95
C GLU A 61 -6.43 4.14 12.20
N LEU A 62 -7.57 4.46 12.82
CA LEU A 62 -8.62 5.28 12.18
C LEU A 62 -8.13 6.67 11.77
N LEU A 63 -7.23 7.28 12.54
CA LEU A 63 -6.73 8.63 12.27
C LEU A 63 -5.85 8.69 11.01
N PRO A 64 -4.80 7.85 10.84
CA PRO A 64 -4.07 7.73 9.57
C PRO A 64 -4.98 7.44 8.37
N ILE A 65 -5.94 6.52 8.52
CA ILE A 65 -6.88 6.18 7.45
C ILE A 65 -7.68 7.43 7.03
N GLY A 66 -8.20 8.19 7.99
CA GLY A 66 -8.88 9.45 7.73
C GLY A 66 -8.00 10.48 7.01
N LEU A 67 -6.73 10.57 7.40
CA LEU A 67 -5.74 11.44 6.73
C LEU A 67 -5.53 11.01 5.27
N TYR A 68 -5.31 9.72 5.00
CA TYR A 68 -5.14 9.22 3.63
C TYR A 68 -6.36 9.51 2.76
N LEU A 69 -7.57 9.33 3.31
CA LEU A 69 -8.80 9.69 2.62
C LEU A 69 -8.89 11.19 2.32
N SER A 70 -8.49 12.06 3.26
CA SER A 70 -8.46 13.51 3.00
C SER A 70 -7.47 13.90 1.90
N LEU A 71 -6.32 13.22 1.83
CA LEU A 71 -5.29 13.47 0.81
C LEU A 71 -5.77 13.13 -0.60
N CYS A 72 -6.79 12.27 -0.76
CA CYS A 72 -7.38 12.00 -2.08
C CYS A 72 -8.10 13.20 -2.69
N PHE A 73 -8.50 14.18 -1.89
CA PHE A 73 -9.26 15.36 -2.32
C PHE A 73 -8.44 16.64 -2.33
N ILE A 74 -7.19 16.59 -1.89
CA ILE A 74 -6.28 17.72 -1.85
C ILE A 74 -5.30 17.56 -3.03
N PRO A 75 -5.32 18.46 -4.03
CA PRO A 75 -4.33 18.41 -5.10
C PRO A 75 -2.92 18.65 -4.54
N ALA A 76 -1.95 17.95 -5.12
CA ALA A 76 -0.53 18.16 -4.87
C ALA A 76 -0.01 19.43 -5.54
#